data_AF-A0A7R6SU78-F1
#
_entry.id   AF-A0A7R6SU78-F1
#
_cell.length_a   1.000
_cell.length_b   1.000
_cell.length_c   1.000
_cell.angle_alpha   90.00
_cell.angle_beta   90.00
_cell.angle_gamma   90.00
#
_symmetry.space_group_name_H-M   'P 1'
#
loop_
_entity.id
_entity.type
_entity.pdbx_description
1 polymer ?
#
loop_
_entity_poly.entity_id
_entity_poly.type
_entity_poly.pdbx_seq_one_letter_code
_entity_poly.pdbx_strand_id
1 'polypeptide(L)' 'MLEKPTPPGDYECCESACEPCVWDIYYEDMREWKEAQAKLKATESADENNEPAQA' A
#
# COMPACT_ATOMS: atom_id res chain seq x y z
N MET A 1 0.36 -9.59 -2.69
CA MET A 1 0.00 -8.50 -1.77
C MET A 1 0.95 -7.36 -2.07
N LEU A 2 0.45 -6.15 -2.36
CA LEU A 2 1.33 -4.98 -2.39
C LEU A 2 1.78 -4.71 -0.95
N GLU A 3 3.08 -4.62 -0.73
CA GLU A 3 3.63 -4.25 0.57
C GLU A 3 3.42 -2.76 0.81
N LYS A 4 3.19 -2.37 2.07
CA LYS A 4 2.95 -0.96 2.41
C LYS A 4 4.24 -0.17 2.17
N PRO A 5 4.22 0.88 1.33
CA PRO A 5 5.41 1.69 1.13
C PRO A 5 5.83 2.34 2.44
N THR A 6 7.14 2.37 2.67
CA THR A 6 7.76 3.01 3.82
C THR A 6 8.04 4.48 3.50
N PRO A 7 7.73 5.40 4.43
CA PRO A 7 8.06 6.81 4.23
C PRO A 7 9.57 6.99 4.10
N PRO A 8 10.04 7.95 3.27
CA PRO A 8 11.45 8.28 3.17
C PRO A 8 11.99 8.78 4.51
N GLY A 9 13.25 8.50 4.80
CA GLY A 9 13.91 8.99 6.01
C GLY A 9 14.14 10.51 5.98
N ASP A 10 14.35 11.13 7.15
CA ASP A 10 14.57 12.59 7.27
C ASP A 10 15.73 13.10 6.40
N TYR A 11 16.76 12.28 6.16
CA TYR A 11 17.92 12.63 5.33
C TYR A 11 17.79 12.25 3.86
N GLU A 12 16.70 11.57 3.47
CA GLU A 12 16.43 11.23 2.07
C GLU A 12 15.68 12.35 1.35
N CYS A 13 14.95 13.17 2.12
CA CYS A 13 14.38 14.40 1.61
C CYS A 13 15.48 15.47 1.52
N CYS A 14 15.82 15.84 0.29
CA CYS A 14 16.78 16.89 -0.03
C CYS A 14 16.36 18.30 0.45
N GLU A 15 15.07 18.48 0.81
CA GLU A 15 14.38 19.73 1.21
C GLU A 15 14.54 20.92 0.24
N SER A 16 15.19 20.69 -0.90
CA SER A 16 15.65 21.71 -1.84
C SER A 16 15.06 21.52 -3.24
N ALA A 17 13.83 21.01 -3.33
CA ALA A 17 13.10 20.77 -4.57
C ALA A 17 13.85 19.86 -5.58
N CYS A 18 14.56 18.86 -5.08
CA CYS A 18 15.28 17.89 -5.91
C CYS A 18 14.25 17.02 -6.65
N GLU A 19 14.29 17.00 -8.00
CA GLU A 19 13.36 16.25 -8.84
C GLU A 19 14.02 14.96 -9.38
N PRO A 20 13.38 13.78 -9.23
CA PRO A 20 12.07 13.55 -8.61
C PRO A 20 12.12 13.60 -7.07
N CYS A 21 11.08 14.18 -6.45
CA CYS A 21 10.99 14.24 -4.99
C CYS A 21 10.68 12.84 -4.42
N VAL A 22 11.39 12.44 -3.37
CA VAL A 22 11.15 11.17 -2.67
C VAL A 22 9.71 11.05 -2.14
N TRP A 23 9.10 12.18 -1.79
CA TRP A 23 7.70 12.23 -1.37
C TRP A 23 6.71 11.98 -2.50
N ASP A 24 7.01 12.46 -3.71
CA ASP A 24 6.15 12.21 -4.87
C ASP A 24 6.09 10.71 -5.17
N ILE A 25 7.25 10.05 -5.19
CA ILE A 25 7.35 8.59 -5.38
C ILE A 25 6.57 7.86 -4.27
N TYR A 26 6.80 8.23 -3.01
CA TYR A 26 6.10 7.62 -1.88
C TYR A 26 4.57 7.77 -1.97
N TYR A 27 4.06 8.94 -2.37
CA TYR A 27 2.61 9.15 -2.49
C TYR A 27 1.99 8.38 -3.64
N GLU A 28 2.70 8.24 -4.76
CA GLU A 28 2.27 7.41 -5.89
C GLU A 28 2.17 5.94 -5.48
N ASP A 29 3.24 5.38 -4.89
CA ASP A 29 3.26 4.00 -4.39
C ASP A 29 2.15 3.76 -3.35
N MET A 30 1.92 4.74 -2.48
CA MET A 30 0.92 4.65 -1.41
C MET A 30 -0.51 4.71 -1.95
N ARG A 31 -0.75 5.41 -3.08
CA ARG A 31 -2.02 5.37 -3.80
C ARG A 31 -2.28 3.98 -4.36
N GLU A 32 -1.30 3.39 -5.05
CA GLU A 32 -1.42 2.04 -5.61
C GLU A 32 -1.66 0.99 -4.53
N TRP A 33 -0.92 1.09 -3.41
CA TRP A 33 -1.12 0.21 -2.26
C TRP A 33 -2.53 0.30 -1.67
N LYS A 34 -3.07 1.53 -1.51
CA LYS A 34 -4.44 1.73 -1.02
C LYS A 34 -5.47 1.13 -1.98
N GLU A 35 -5.30 1.30 -3.28
CA GLU A 35 -6.19 0.72 -4.28
C GLU A 35 -6.15 -0.81 -4.26
N ALA A 36 -4.96 -1.40 -4.16
CA ALA A 36 -4.79 -2.83 -4.00
C ALA A 36 -5.44 -3.34 -2.72
N GLN A 37 -5.25 -2.65 -1.60
CA GLN A 37 -5.84 -3.04 -0.32
C GLN A 37 -7.37 -2.92 -0.30
N ALA A 38 -7.93 -1.90 -0.97
CA ALA A 38 -9.36 -1.75 -1.13
C ALA A 38 -9.97 -2.90 -1.95
N LYS A 39 -9.29 -3.32 -3.03
CA LYS A 39 -9.68 -4.50 -3.82
C LYS A 39 -9.62 -5.77 -2.99
N LEU A 40 -8.55 -5.97 -2.20
CA LEU A 40 -8.40 -7.13 -1.33
C LEU A 40 -9.50 -7.20 -0.25
N LYS A 41 -9.78 -6.10 0.45
CA LYS A 41 -10.90 -6.03 1.42
C LYS A 41 -12.25 -6.35 0.80
N ALA A 42 -12.50 -5.85 -0.41
CA ALA A 42 -13.73 -6.14 -1.14
C ALA A 42 -13.84 -7.61 -1.52
N THR A 43 -12.72 -8.29 -1.78
CA THR A 43 -12.68 -9.74 -2.06
C THR A 43 -12.70 -10.60 -0.80
N GLU A 44 -12.03 -10.21 0.28
CA GLU A 44 -11.98 -10.95 1.56
C GLU A 44 -13.36 -11.00 2.24
N SER A 45 -14.15 -9.92 2.11
CA SER A 45 -15.54 -9.90 2.63
C SER A 45 -16.47 -10.91 1.93
N ALA A 46 -16.06 -11.48 0.80
CA ALA A 46 -16.80 -12.52 0.08
C ALA A 46 -16.28 -13.95 0.35
N ASP A 47 -15.14 -14.10 1.02
CA ASP A 47 -14.46 -15.40 1.24
C ASP A 47 -14.49 -15.87 2.71
N GLU A 48 -15.05 -15.10 3.64
CA GLU A 48 -15.20 -15.50 5.05
C GLU A 48 -16.51 -16.28 5.32
N ASN A 49 -16.91 -17.16 4.40
CA ASN A 49 -18.08 -18.06 4.55
C ASN A 49 -17.82 -19.50 4.03
N ASN A 50 -16.57 -19.95 3.99
CA ASN A 50 -16.30 -21.37 3.72
C ASN A 50 -15.24 -21.95 4.66
N GLU A 51 -15.66 -22.18 5.91
CA GLU A 51 -15.01 -23.11 6.81
C GLU A 51 -15.59 -24.51 6.51
N PRO A 52 -14.84 -25.45 5.89
CA PRO A 52 -15.27 -26.84 5.86
C PRO A 52 -14.99 -27.44 7.24
N ALA A 53 -15.93 -27.26 8.16
CA ALA A 53 -16.07 -28.14 9.30
C ALA A 53 -16.44 -29.54 8.77
N GLN A 54 -15.44 -30.43 8.66
CA GLN A 54 -15.60 -31.86 8.42
C GLN A 54 -14.58 -32.56 9.32
N ALA A 55 -14.86 -33.60 10.11
CA ALA A 55 -16.06 -34.26 10.60
C ALA A 55 -15.60 -35.10 11.81
#